data_AF-A0AA39NSX2-F1
#
_entry.id   AF-A0AA39NSX2-F1
#
_cell.length_a   1.000
_cell.length_b   1.000
_cell.length_c   1.000
_cell.angle_alpha   90.00
_cell.angle_beta   90.00
_cell.angle_gamma   90.00
#
_symmetry.space_group_name_H-M   'P 1'
#
loop_
_entity.id
_entity.type
_entity.pdbx_description
1 polymer ?
#
loop_
_entity_poly.entity_id
_entity_poly.type
_entity_poly.pdbx_seq_one_letter_code
_entity_poly.pdbx_strand_id
1 'polypeptide(L)'
;MRLSQVLPIPLVVATAASAYFVVTAPAENAQWRNGAVNVISWEKGVLDGVDSFDVELTRLSEDGLTYIASTVPADKASPSSLNVYLEDIPAADDYFLLFLNSTHGVMYTTSPRFSVLNSSSTATSTSGSTPTPDSAAATVTVSGSPNPTQGFVTTFAAVSGALPALVEWRALMGMGAALVAGLGGALCVLF
;
A
#
# COMPACT_ATOMS: atom_id res chain seq x y z
N MET A 1 40.71 13.79 43.14
CA MET A 1 39.41 13.16 42.84
C MET A 1 38.79 13.89 41.65
N ARG A 2 38.76 13.26 40.47
CA ARG A 2 37.93 13.71 39.35
C ARG A 2 37.21 12.48 38.80
N LEU A 3 35.88 12.49 38.91
CA LEU A 3 35.00 11.48 38.34
C LEU A 3 35.07 11.60 36.81
N SER A 4 35.53 10.55 36.12
CA SER A 4 35.39 10.43 34.67
C SER A 4 33.95 10.00 34.36
N GLN A 5 33.16 10.92 33.81
CA GLN A 5 31.83 10.67 33.26
C GLN A 5 31.94 9.75 32.03
N VAL A 6 31.28 8.59 32.08
CA VAL A 6 31.08 7.74 30.90
C VAL A 6 29.83 8.24 30.17
N LEU A 7 30.00 8.73 28.94
CA LEU A 7 28.91 9.18 28.09
C LEU A 7 28.32 7.99 27.31
N PRO A 8 27.01 7.67 27.41
CA PRO A 8 26.43 6.57 26.65
C PRO A 8 26.29 6.95 25.17
N ILE A 9 26.79 6.09 24.28
CA ILE A 9 26.59 6.20 22.82
C ILE A 9 25.17 5.71 22.51
N PRO A 10 24.32 6.51 21.83
CA PRO A 10 22.96 6.11 21.52
C PRO A 10 22.97 5.04 20.41
N LEU A 11 22.38 3.88 20.70
CA LEU A 11 22.00 2.88 19.70
C LEU A 11 20.85 3.48 18.86
N VAL A 12 21.18 3.99 17.66
CA VAL A 12 20.16 4.42 16.69
C VAL A 12 19.54 3.17 16.08
N VAL A 13 18.44 2.70 16.68
CA VAL A 13 17.55 1.74 16.05
C VAL A 13 16.86 2.48 14.91
N ALA A 14 17.16 2.10 13.66
CA ALA A 14 16.40 2.57 12.51
C ALA A 14 14.98 1.98 12.63
N THR A 15 14.03 2.81 13.07
CA THR A 15 12.62 2.44 13.08
C THR A 15 12.18 2.23 11.63
N ALA A 16 11.56 1.07 11.35
CA ALA A 16 10.82 0.89 10.10
C ALA A 16 9.81 2.03 10.02
N ALA A 17 9.97 2.92 9.03
CA ALA A 17 9.01 3.96 8.79
C ALA A 17 7.69 3.28 8.43
N SER A 18 6.63 3.57 9.19
CA SER A 18 5.26 3.24 8.76
C SER A 18 5.05 3.95 7.43
N ALA A 19 4.82 3.21 6.34
CA ALA A 19 4.50 3.81 5.06
C ALA A 19 3.28 4.73 5.24
N TYR A 20 3.39 5.99 4.81
CA TYR A 20 2.22 6.85 4.72
C TYR A 20 1.45 6.41 3.49
N PHE A 21 0.31 5.76 3.68
CA PHE A 21 -0.52 5.27 2.58
C PHE A 21 -2.00 5.51 2.95
N VAL A 22 -2.64 6.43 2.23
CA VAL A 22 -4.01 6.85 2.47
C VAL A 22 -4.85 6.53 1.24
N VAL A 23 -5.94 5.79 1.46
CA VAL A 23 -6.95 5.57 0.41
C VAL A 23 -7.82 6.82 0.30
N THR A 24 -7.87 7.42 -0.88
CA THR A 24 -8.70 8.60 -1.17
C THR A 24 -10.02 8.23 -1.85
N ALA A 25 -10.10 7.05 -2.49
CA ALA A 25 -11.32 6.44 -2.97
C ALA A 25 -11.29 4.91 -2.82
N PRO A 26 -12.40 4.27 -2.41
CA PRO A 26 -13.71 4.85 -2.10
C PRO A 26 -13.72 5.68 -0.81
N ALA A 27 -14.46 6.79 -0.82
CA ALA A 27 -14.73 7.57 0.38
C ALA A 27 -15.74 6.86 1.29
N GLU A 28 -15.86 7.32 2.54
CA GLU A 28 -16.89 6.82 3.45
C GLU A 28 -18.29 7.03 2.86
N ASN A 29 -19.13 5.98 2.95
CA ASN A 29 -20.47 5.93 2.37
C ASN A 29 -20.50 6.05 0.83
N ALA A 30 -19.40 5.74 0.15
CA ALA A 30 -19.41 5.60 -1.31
C ALA A 30 -20.38 4.48 -1.74
N GLN A 31 -20.97 4.66 -2.91
CA GLN A 31 -21.85 3.71 -3.55
C GLN A 31 -21.26 3.31 -4.89
N TRP A 32 -20.62 2.15 -4.91
CA TRP A 32 -20.22 1.49 -6.14
C TRP A 32 -21.42 0.81 -6.78
N ARG A 33 -21.35 0.57 -8.08
CA ARG A 33 -22.45 -0.06 -8.81
C ARG A 33 -21.96 -1.14 -9.75
N ASN A 34 -22.69 -2.24 -9.80
CA ASN A 34 -22.55 -3.24 -10.85
C ASN A 34 -22.86 -2.66 -12.23
N GLY A 35 -22.20 -3.17 -13.27
CA GLY A 35 -22.32 -2.66 -14.64
C GLY A 35 -21.75 -1.26 -14.84
N ALA A 36 -20.91 -0.77 -13.91
CA ALA A 36 -20.26 0.53 -14.00
C ALA A 36 -18.78 0.42 -13.61
N VAL A 37 -17.99 1.37 -14.13
CA VAL A 37 -16.60 1.57 -13.71
C VAL A 37 -16.57 2.41 -12.44
N ASN A 38 -16.01 1.85 -11.39
CA ASN A 38 -15.78 2.47 -10.10
C ASN A 38 -14.27 2.78 -9.95
N VAL A 39 -13.90 3.59 -8.97
CA VAL A 39 -12.52 4.07 -8.83
C VAL A 39 -11.97 3.75 -7.45
N ILE A 40 -10.77 3.18 -7.46
CA ILE A 40 -9.87 3.12 -6.32
C ILE A 40 -8.80 4.19 -6.54
N SER A 41 -8.49 4.98 -5.51
CA SER A 41 -7.37 5.93 -5.58
C SER A 41 -6.71 6.08 -4.22
N TRP A 42 -5.44 6.47 -4.24
CA TRP A 42 -4.62 6.58 -3.03
C TRP A 42 -3.63 7.74 -3.12
N GLU A 43 -3.14 8.14 -1.95
CA GLU A 43 -1.98 9.01 -1.78
C GLU A 43 -0.96 8.27 -0.92
N LYS A 44 0.31 8.39 -1.30
CA LYS A 44 1.38 7.69 -0.60
C LYS A 44 2.59 8.59 -0.30
N GLY A 45 3.39 8.17 0.67
CA GLY A 45 4.61 8.83 1.07
C GLY A 45 5.71 8.71 0.02
N VAL A 46 6.59 9.70 -0.03
CA VAL A 46 7.82 9.61 -0.82
C VAL A 46 8.81 8.72 -0.06
N LEU A 47 9.42 7.74 -0.75
CA LEU A 47 10.36 6.77 -0.17
C LEU A 47 9.76 5.95 0.98
N ASP A 48 8.47 5.64 0.90
CA ASP A 48 7.74 4.80 1.85
C ASP A 48 8.06 3.30 1.72
N GLY A 49 8.81 2.90 0.69
CA GLY A 49 9.17 1.51 0.42
C GLY A 49 8.05 0.68 -0.20
N VAL A 50 6.95 1.31 -0.62
CA VAL A 50 5.82 0.64 -1.28
C VAL A 50 5.88 0.93 -2.78
N ASP A 51 6.53 0.05 -3.52
CA ASP A 51 6.64 0.15 -4.99
C ASP A 51 5.48 -0.55 -5.70
N SER A 52 4.87 -1.54 -5.05
CA SER A 52 3.67 -2.21 -5.52
C SER A 52 2.88 -2.80 -4.36
N PHE A 53 1.59 -3.01 -4.57
CA PHE A 53 0.70 -3.68 -3.62
C PHE A 53 -0.35 -4.52 -4.34
N ASP A 54 -1.00 -5.39 -3.59
CA ASP A 54 -2.16 -6.15 -3.99
C ASP A 54 -3.41 -5.48 -3.44
N VAL A 55 -4.52 -5.63 -4.17
CA VAL A 55 -5.83 -5.11 -3.83
C VAL A 55 -6.80 -6.26 -3.71
N GLU A 56 -7.47 -6.32 -2.58
CA GLU A 56 -8.48 -7.32 -2.27
C GLU A 56 -9.77 -6.63 -1.80
N LEU A 57 -10.91 -7.23 -2.12
CA LEU A 57 -12.23 -6.79 -1.69
C LEU A 57 -12.84 -7.83 -0.77
N THR A 58 -13.31 -7.38 0.39
CA THR A 58 -13.97 -8.24 1.37
C THR A 58 -15.22 -7.56 1.93
N ARG A 59 -16.03 -8.36 2.59
CA ARG A 59 -17.18 -7.92 3.39
C ARG A 59 -16.86 -8.07 4.87
N LEU A 60 -17.56 -7.31 5.71
CA LEU A 60 -17.43 -7.41 7.17
C LEU A 60 -18.34 -8.51 7.75
N SER A 61 -19.49 -8.74 7.11
CA SER A 61 -20.55 -9.64 7.56
C SER A 61 -20.41 -11.07 7.04
N GLU A 62 -19.51 -11.32 6.10
CA GLU A 62 -19.31 -12.62 5.46
C GLU A 62 -17.83 -12.98 5.38
N ASP A 63 -17.54 -14.27 5.55
CA ASP A 63 -16.23 -14.82 5.29
C ASP A 63 -16.05 -14.99 3.77
N GLY A 64 -14.99 -14.42 3.23
CA GLY A 64 -14.64 -14.59 1.83
C GLY A 64 -13.83 -13.41 1.32
N LEU A 65 -13.05 -13.67 0.28
CA LEU A 65 -12.16 -12.70 -0.32
C LEU A 65 -12.35 -12.68 -1.82
N THR A 66 -12.34 -11.49 -2.40
CA THR A 66 -12.34 -11.27 -3.83
C THR A 66 -11.02 -10.61 -4.22
N TYR A 67 -10.16 -11.34 -4.92
CA TYR A 67 -8.84 -10.85 -5.32
C TYR A 67 -8.96 -9.98 -6.57
N ILE A 68 -8.78 -8.66 -6.40
CA ILE A 68 -8.94 -7.68 -7.49
C ILE A 68 -7.68 -7.63 -8.34
N ALA A 69 -6.57 -7.22 -7.78
CA ALA A 69 -5.35 -7.05 -8.56
C ALA A 69 -4.12 -7.34 -7.72
N SER A 70 -3.13 -7.99 -8.33
CA SER A 70 -1.82 -8.16 -7.71
C SER A 70 -0.75 -7.33 -8.40
N THR A 71 0.26 -6.92 -7.62
CA THR A 71 1.41 -6.15 -8.10
C THR A 71 1.02 -4.80 -8.72
N VAL A 72 -0.06 -4.17 -8.26
CA VAL A 72 -0.48 -2.84 -8.69
C VAL A 72 0.69 -1.85 -8.52
N PRO A 73 1.18 -1.24 -9.61
CA PRO A 73 2.29 -0.30 -9.54
C PRO A 73 1.96 0.92 -8.67
N ALA A 74 2.86 1.23 -7.76
CA ALA A 74 2.72 2.34 -6.81
C ALA A 74 3.95 3.26 -6.83
N ASP A 75 4.80 3.18 -7.85
CA ASP A 75 5.93 4.08 -8.01
C ASP A 75 5.47 5.48 -8.45
N LYS A 76 6.39 6.46 -8.43
CA LYS A 76 6.07 7.85 -8.77
C LYS A 76 5.62 8.02 -10.23
N ALA A 77 5.99 7.10 -11.11
CA ALA A 77 5.68 7.16 -12.54
C ALA A 77 4.29 6.57 -12.87
N SER A 78 3.73 5.80 -11.95
CA SER A 78 2.45 5.10 -12.13
C SER A 78 1.26 5.97 -11.69
N PRO A 79 0.08 5.77 -12.30
CA PRO A 79 -1.17 6.35 -11.80
C PRO A 79 -1.40 5.96 -10.33
N SER A 80 -1.88 6.90 -9.52
CA SER A 80 -2.28 6.63 -8.11
C SER A 80 -3.75 6.22 -8.02
N SER A 81 -4.21 5.49 -9.02
CA SER A 81 -5.61 5.12 -9.24
C SER A 81 -5.71 3.79 -9.99
N LEU A 82 -6.81 3.07 -9.76
CA LEU A 82 -7.19 1.86 -10.45
C LEU A 82 -8.70 1.90 -10.75
N ASN A 83 -9.07 1.69 -12.00
CA ASN A 83 -10.48 1.58 -12.39
C ASN A 83 -10.96 0.14 -12.18
N VAL A 84 -12.15 -0.02 -11.60
CA VAL A 84 -12.72 -1.33 -11.29
C VAL A 84 -14.13 -1.42 -11.86
N TYR A 85 -14.30 -2.22 -12.90
CA TYR A 85 -15.60 -2.59 -13.42
C TYR A 85 -16.16 -3.77 -12.64
N LEU A 86 -17.36 -3.63 -12.09
CA LEU A 86 -18.02 -4.69 -11.30
C LEU A 86 -19.09 -5.39 -12.13
N GLU A 87 -19.10 -6.72 -12.08
CA GLU A 87 -20.08 -7.57 -12.75
C GLU A 87 -20.58 -8.65 -11.79
N ASP A 88 -21.87 -8.67 -11.48
CA ASP A 88 -22.48 -9.67 -10.60
C ASP A 88 -21.85 -9.80 -9.19
N ILE A 89 -21.37 -8.68 -8.63
CA ILE A 89 -20.97 -8.61 -7.23
C ILE A 89 -22.22 -8.49 -6.34
N PRO A 90 -22.38 -9.30 -5.28
CA PRO A 90 -23.54 -9.22 -4.39
C PRO A 90 -23.74 -7.81 -3.83
N ALA A 91 -24.96 -7.27 -3.91
CA ALA A 91 -25.24 -5.96 -3.34
C ALA A 91 -25.21 -6.01 -1.80
N ALA A 92 -24.44 -5.12 -1.18
CA ALA A 92 -24.31 -4.98 0.27
C ALA A 92 -23.72 -3.61 0.64
N ASP A 93 -23.69 -3.29 1.93
CA ASP A 93 -23.25 -2.00 2.47
C ASP A 93 -22.01 -2.08 3.38
N ASP A 94 -21.36 -3.24 3.40
CA ASP A 94 -20.29 -3.57 4.35
C ASP A 94 -18.96 -3.92 3.67
N TYR A 95 -18.78 -3.50 2.42
CA TYR A 95 -17.56 -3.73 1.68
C TYR A 95 -16.43 -2.81 2.13
N PHE A 96 -15.20 -3.33 2.10
CA PHE A 96 -13.99 -2.54 2.20
C PHE A 96 -12.84 -3.20 1.43
N LEU A 97 -11.86 -2.39 1.07
CA LEU A 97 -10.68 -2.82 0.33
C LEU A 97 -9.49 -2.98 1.26
N LEU A 98 -8.69 -4.01 1.01
CA LEU A 98 -7.40 -4.23 1.63
C LEU A 98 -6.30 -3.92 0.63
N PHE A 99 -5.26 -3.22 1.10
CA PHE A 99 -4.07 -2.88 0.33
C PHE A 99 -2.87 -3.47 1.05
N LEU A 100 -2.30 -4.52 0.49
CA LEU A 100 -1.31 -5.35 1.17
C LEU A 100 -0.25 -5.88 0.21
N ASN A 101 0.81 -6.47 0.75
CA ASN A 101 1.70 -7.33 0.01
C ASN A 101 1.45 -8.77 0.46
N SER A 102 0.76 -9.55 -0.37
CA SER A 102 0.38 -10.93 -0.05
C SER A 102 1.59 -11.87 0.10
N THR A 103 2.70 -11.57 -0.59
CA THR A 103 3.94 -12.37 -0.51
C THR A 103 4.61 -12.24 0.85
N HIS A 104 4.63 -11.04 1.42
CA HIS A 104 5.25 -10.77 2.73
C HIS A 104 4.25 -10.73 3.89
N GLY A 105 2.95 -10.81 3.60
CA GLY A 105 1.87 -10.71 4.58
C GLY A 105 1.77 -9.32 5.24
N VAL A 106 2.22 -8.26 4.56
CA VAL A 106 2.23 -6.90 5.11
C VAL A 106 1.01 -6.14 4.65
N MET A 107 0.14 -5.76 5.59
CA MET A 107 -0.97 -4.84 5.31
C MET A 107 -0.45 -3.39 5.32
N TYR A 108 -0.67 -2.66 4.23
CA TYR A 108 -0.31 -1.24 4.16
C TYR A 108 -1.44 -0.35 4.67
N THR A 109 -2.66 -0.57 4.20
CA THR A 109 -3.83 0.22 4.59
C THR A 109 -5.14 -0.47 4.22
N THR A 110 -6.26 0.12 4.63
CA THR A 110 -7.61 -0.30 4.27
C THR A 110 -8.45 0.91 3.85
N SER A 111 -9.40 0.73 2.94
CA SER A 111 -10.37 1.78 2.64
C SER A 111 -11.38 1.98 3.77
N PRO A 112 -12.08 3.13 3.81
CA PRO A 112 -13.38 3.22 4.46
C PRO A 112 -14.37 2.18 3.94
N ARG A 113 -15.43 1.92 4.71
CA ARG A 113 -16.54 1.08 4.25
C ARG A 113 -17.36 1.79 3.18
N PHE A 114 -17.83 1.00 2.23
CA PHE A 114 -18.68 1.46 1.14
C PHE A 114 -19.69 0.38 0.78
N SER A 115 -20.63 0.75 -0.09
CA SER A 115 -21.68 -0.14 -0.56
C SER A 115 -21.53 -0.48 -2.04
N VAL A 116 -21.93 -1.68 -2.41
CA VAL A 116 -22.09 -2.10 -3.81
C VAL A 116 -23.58 -2.23 -4.07
N LEU A 117 -24.04 -1.51 -5.09
CA LEU A 117 -25.43 -1.49 -5.52
C LEU A 117 -25.63 -2.42 -6.73
N ASN A 118 -26.87 -2.91 -6.88
CA ASN A 118 -27.33 -3.57 -8.10
C ASN A 118 -27.21 -2.63 -9.32
N SER A 119 -27.07 -3.20 -10.52
CA SER A 119 -26.87 -2.42 -11.76
C SER A 119 -27.98 -1.43 -12.08
N SER A 120 -29.22 -1.73 -11.66
CA SER A 120 -30.40 -0.88 -11.86
C SER A 120 -30.54 0.25 -10.83
N SER A 121 -29.73 0.24 -9.77
CA SER A 121 -29.81 1.24 -8.71
C SER A 121 -29.16 2.56 -9.13
N THR A 122 -29.69 3.68 -8.62
CA THR A 122 -29.04 4.98 -8.76
C THR A 122 -28.24 5.26 -7.49
N ALA A 123 -26.95 5.55 -7.62
CA ALA A 123 -26.15 5.98 -6.49
C ALA A 123 -26.65 7.37 -6.02
N THR A 124 -26.97 7.48 -4.75
CA THR A 124 -27.45 8.69 -4.07
C THR A 124 -26.44 9.25 -3.06
N SER A 125 -25.24 8.67 -2.96
CA SER A 125 -24.20 9.14 -2.04
C SER A 125 -23.90 10.63 -2.23
N THR A 126 -23.94 11.38 -1.13
CA THR A 126 -23.68 12.82 -1.04
C THR A 126 -22.25 13.15 -0.62
N SER A 127 -21.41 12.14 -0.35
CA SER A 127 -19.98 12.32 -0.08
C SER A 127 -19.31 12.96 -1.30
N GLY A 128 -18.52 14.02 -1.07
CA GLY A 128 -17.99 14.92 -2.10
C GLY A 128 -17.45 14.22 -3.34
N SER A 129 -17.75 14.81 -4.51
CA SER A 129 -17.31 14.42 -5.86
C SER A 129 -17.00 12.93 -6.03
N THR A 130 -17.98 12.14 -6.50
CA THR A 130 -17.72 10.75 -6.92
C THR A 130 -16.53 10.73 -7.89
N PRO A 131 -15.43 10.02 -7.55
CA PRO A 131 -14.24 10.02 -8.38
C PRO A 131 -14.57 9.49 -9.77
N THR A 132 -14.18 10.23 -10.80
CA THR A 132 -14.38 9.83 -12.20
C THR A 132 -13.29 8.85 -12.61
N PRO A 133 -13.60 7.84 -13.45
CA PRO A 133 -12.58 6.93 -13.97
C PRO A 133 -11.41 7.68 -14.59
N ASP A 134 -10.20 7.26 -14.24
CA ASP A 134 -8.97 7.86 -14.74
C ASP A 134 -8.58 7.18 -16.05
N SER A 135 -8.55 7.94 -17.14
CA SER A 135 -8.19 7.41 -18.47
C SER A 135 -6.75 6.89 -18.57
N ALA A 136 -5.86 7.27 -17.65
CA ALA A 136 -4.49 6.79 -17.59
C ALA A 136 -4.35 5.51 -16.75
N ALA A 137 -5.35 5.18 -15.92
CA ALA A 137 -5.36 3.98 -15.09
C ALA A 137 -5.93 2.77 -15.84
N ALA A 138 -5.42 1.60 -15.50
CA ALA A 138 -5.97 0.34 -16.00
C ALA A 138 -7.37 0.10 -15.44
N THR A 139 -8.21 -0.57 -16.24
CA THR A 139 -9.54 -1.04 -15.82
C THR A 139 -9.50 -2.55 -15.62
N VAL A 140 -9.84 -3.01 -14.41
CA VAL A 140 -9.96 -4.43 -14.08
C VAL A 140 -11.43 -4.81 -13.92
N THR A 141 -11.81 -5.97 -14.45
CA THR A 141 -13.17 -6.50 -14.33
C THR A 141 -13.21 -7.53 -13.22
N VAL A 142 -14.03 -7.26 -12.19
CA VAL A 142 -14.20 -8.13 -11.02
C VAL A 142 -15.61 -8.68 -11.05
N SER A 143 -15.75 -10.00 -10.91
CA SER A 143 -17.05 -10.64 -11.03
C SER A 143 -17.32 -11.76 -10.03
N GLY A 144 -18.60 -11.89 -9.66
CA GLY A 144 -19.11 -12.97 -8.82
C GLY A 144 -18.98 -12.74 -7.31
N SER A 145 -19.44 -13.73 -6.55
CA SER A 145 -19.35 -13.72 -5.09
C SER A 145 -17.91 -13.97 -4.59
N PRO A 146 -17.56 -13.54 -3.36
CA PRO A 146 -16.26 -13.82 -2.77
C PRO A 146 -15.87 -15.30 -2.87
N ASN A 147 -14.65 -15.55 -3.37
CA ASN A 147 -14.12 -16.90 -3.57
C ASN A 147 -12.62 -16.93 -3.24
N PRO A 148 -12.24 -17.41 -2.03
CA PRO A 148 -10.84 -17.38 -1.58
C PRO A 148 -9.93 -18.35 -2.35
N THR A 149 -10.49 -19.23 -3.20
CA THR A 149 -9.72 -20.15 -4.06
C THR A 149 -9.49 -19.60 -5.46
N GLN A 150 -10.18 -18.51 -5.82
CA GLN A 150 -9.96 -17.83 -7.09
C GLN A 150 -8.70 -16.97 -7.02
N GLY A 151 -7.90 -16.94 -8.08
CA GLY A 151 -6.74 -16.04 -8.16
C GLY A 151 -7.15 -14.59 -8.40
N PHE A 152 -6.16 -13.69 -8.37
CA PHE A 152 -6.34 -12.30 -8.78
C PHE A 152 -6.90 -12.18 -10.19
N VAL A 153 -7.90 -11.31 -10.40
CA VAL A 153 -8.45 -11.09 -11.75
C VAL A 153 -7.44 -10.39 -12.67
N THR A 154 -6.45 -9.70 -12.12
CA THR A 154 -5.35 -9.10 -12.88
C THR A 154 -4.05 -9.16 -12.09
N THR A 155 -2.95 -9.49 -12.77
CA THR A 155 -1.59 -9.36 -12.23
C THR A 155 -0.83 -8.39 -13.11
N PHE A 156 -0.39 -7.28 -12.53
CA PHE A 156 0.42 -6.31 -13.24
C PHE A 156 1.86 -6.79 -13.36
N ALA A 157 2.56 -6.29 -14.38
CA ALA A 157 3.98 -6.56 -14.51
C ALA A 157 4.73 -5.99 -13.29
N ALA A 158 5.69 -6.76 -12.78
CA ALA A 158 6.52 -6.31 -11.67
C ALA A 158 7.23 -5.01 -12.06
N VAL A 159 6.99 -3.95 -11.29
CA VAL A 159 7.82 -2.75 -11.36
C VAL A 159 9.22 -3.13 -10.89
N SER A 160 10.21 -2.84 -11.73
CA SER A 160 11.61 -3.08 -11.44
C SER A 160 12.10 -2.04 -10.42
N GLY A 161 11.67 -2.16 -9.16
CA GLY A 161 12.06 -1.28 -8.05
C GLY A 161 13.47 -1.53 -7.51
N ALA A 162 14.33 -2.22 -8.26
CA ALA A 162 15.73 -2.37 -7.89
C ALA A 162 16.46 -1.05 -8.17
N LEU A 163 16.45 -0.13 -7.20
CA LEU A 163 17.58 0.75 -6.98
C LEU A 163 18.49 0.10 -5.92
N PRO A 164 19.40 -0.84 -6.29
CA PRO A 164 20.44 -1.29 -5.37
C PRO A 164 21.35 -0.12 -4.95
N ALA A 165 21.34 1.00 -5.67
CA ALA A 165 22.22 2.14 -5.45
C ALA A 165 22.04 2.86 -4.08
N LEU A 166 20.84 2.88 -3.49
CA LEU A 166 20.62 3.58 -2.22
C LEU A 166 20.94 2.71 -0.98
N VAL A 167 20.83 1.39 -1.12
CA VAL A 167 21.28 0.44 -0.08
C VAL A 167 22.81 0.46 -0.01
N GLU A 168 23.49 0.50 -1.16
CA GLU A 168 24.96 0.55 -1.19
C GLU A 168 25.52 1.85 -0.61
N TRP A 169 24.92 3.02 -0.88
CA TRP A 169 25.42 4.29 -0.31
C TRP A 169 25.31 4.33 1.22
N ARG A 170 24.21 3.82 1.78
CA ARG A 170 24.00 3.76 3.24
C ARG A 170 24.91 2.72 3.89
N ALA A 171 25.16 1.60 3.22
CA ALA A 171 26.11 0.58 3.67
C ALA A 171 27.57 1.08 3.62
N LEU A 172 27.96 1.81 2.57
CA LEU A 172 29.28 2.45 2.44
C LEU A 172 29.53 3.50 3.53
N MET A 173 28.54 4.36 3.81
CA MET A 173 28.61 5.34 4.89
C MET A 173 28.66 4.67 6.27
N GLY A 174 27.92 3.57 6.48
CA GLY A 174 27.94 2.79 7.72
C GLY A 174 29.27 2.08 7.95
N MET A 175 29.85 1.47 6.92
CA MET A 175 31.17 0.82 6.98
C MET A 175 32.30 1.84 7.16
N GLY A 176 32.21 3.00 6.50
CA GLY A 176 33.15 4.10 6.67
C GLY A 176 33.16 4.66 8.09
N ALA A 177 31.97 4.87 8.68
CA ALA A 177 31.84 5.30 10.07
C ALA A 177 32.39 4.27 11.07
N ALA A 178 32.19 2.97 10.82
CA ALA A 178 32.70 1.89 11.67
C ALA A 178 34.23 1.77 11.65
N LEU A 179 34.86 1.96 10.49
CA LEU A 179 36.32 1.96 10.35
C LEU A 179 36.98 3.16 11.04
N VAL A 180 36.40 4.35 10.92
CA VAL A 180 36.90 5.57 11.59
C VAL A 180 36.72 5.46 13.12
N ALA A 181 35.61 4.89 13.59
CA ALA A 181 35.39 4.64 15.02
C ALA A 181 36.34 3.56 15.59
N GLY A 182 36.63 2.50 14.83
CA GLY A 182 37.56 1.44 15.25
C GLY A 182 39.01 1.92 15.36
N LEU A 183 39.47 2.74 14.41
CA LEU A 183 40.82 3.32 14.43
C LEU A 183 40.97 4.43 15.48
N GLY A 184 39.95 5.28 15.66
CA GLY A 184 39.93 6.28 16.72
C GLY A 184 39.90 5.67 18.13
N GLY A 185 39.13 4.59 18.32
CA GLY A 185 39.07 3.86 19.59
C GLY A 185 40.39 3.19 19.98
N ALA A 186 41.14 2.64 19.01
CA ALA A 186 42.45 2.04 19.27
C ALA A 186 43.52 3.08 19.67
N LEU A 187 43.44 4.31 19.15
CA LEU A 187 44.35 5.40 19.51
C LEU A 187 44.10 5.99 20.91
N CYS A 188 42.87 5.87 21.43
CA CYS A 188 42.52 6.38 22.77
C CYS A 188 42.86 5.41 23.92
N VAL A 189 43.41 4.22 23.63
CA VAL A 189 43.85 3.24 24.66
C VAL A 189 45.38 3.24 24.81
N LEU A 190 46.12 4.01 23.99
CA LEU A 190 47.59 4.05 23.97
C LEU A 190 48.20 5.32 24.63
N PHE A 191 47.44 6.12 25.39
CA PHE A 191 47.94 7.23 26.20
C PHE A 191 47.33 7.26 27.59
#